data_AF-A0AAI9RLT0-F1
#
_entry.id   AF-A0AAI9RLT0-F1
#
_cell.length_a   1.000
_cell.length_b   1.000
_cell.length_c   1.000
_cell.angle_alpha   90.00
_cell.angle_beta   90.00
_cell.angle_gamma   90.00
#
_symmetry.space_group_name_H-M   'P 1'
#
loop_
_entity.id
_entity.type
_entity.pdbx_description
1 polymer ?
#
loop_
_entity_poly.entity_id
_entity_poly.type
_entity_poly.pdbx_seq_one_letter_code
_entity_poly.pdbx_strand_id
1 'polypeptide(L)' 'MAATKEQKELKTNAEDLLAFNGKDYDDWLEEKHREVVSENIPLLMNLLKKERKAANTGTALQNS' A
#
# COMPACT_ATOMS: atom_id res chain seq x y z
N MET A 1 2.45 -2.42 -17.58
CA MET A 1 1.71 -3.70 -17.78
C MET A 1 0.24 -3.35 -17.93
N ALA A 2 -0.44 -3.86 -18.96
CA ALA A 2 -1.87 -3.58 -19.16
C ALA A 2 -2.70 -4.43 -18.18
N ALA A 3 -3.82 -3.89 -17.71
CA ALA A 3 -4.75 -4.63 -16.85
C ALA A 3 -5.32 -5.84 -17.60
N THR A 4 -5.42 -6.98 -16.90
CA THR A 4 -6.03 -8.20 -17.45
C THR A 4 -7.52 -7.98 -17.71
N LYS A 5 -8.12 -8.82 -18.57
CA LYS A 5 -9.57 -8.78 -18.83
C LYS A 5 -10.38 -8.87 -17.53
N GLU A 6 -9.99 -9.79 -16.66
CA GLU A 6 -10.60 -10.01 -15.34
C GLU A 6 -10.50 -8.78 -14.43
N GLN A 7 -9.35 -8.09 -14.42
CA GLN A 7 -9.18 -6.85 -13.62
C GLN A 7 -10.11 -5.73 -14.09
N LYS A 8 -10.38 -5.65 -15.40
CA LYS A 8 -11.32 -4.67 -15.95
C LYS A 8 -12.76 -5.02 -15.57
N GLU A 9 -13.14 -6.29 -15.68
CA GLU A 9 -14.47 -6.77 -15.28
C GLU A 9 -14.74 -6.54 -13.79
N LEU A 10 -13.77 -6.86 -12.92
CA LEU A 10 -13.87 -6.60 -11.49
C LEU A 10 -14.03 -5.10 -11.19
N LYS A 11 -13.27 -4.25 -11.88
CA LYS A 11 -13.38 -2.79 -11.73
C LYS A 11 -14.79 -2.31 -12.12
N THR A 12 -15.28 -2.71 -13.29
CA THR A 12 -16.61 -2.30 -13.78
C THR A 12 -17.72 -2.76 -12.82
N ASN A 13 -17.67 -4.01 -12.35
CA ASN A 13 -18.65 -4.50 -11.37
C ASN A 13 -18.60 -3.70 -10.06
N ALA A 14 -17.41 -3.32 -9.59
CA ALA A 14 -17.26 -2.49 -8.40
C ALA A 14 -17.80 -1.07 -8.62
N GLU A 15 -17.54 -0.46 -9.78
CA GLU A 15 -18.09 0.85 -10.17
C GLU A 15 -19.62 0.83 -10.14
N ASP A 16 -20.24 -0.18 -10.76
CA ASP A 16 -21.70 -0.32 -10.82
C ASP A 16 -22.33 -0.50 -9.42
N LEU A 17 -21.72 -1.35 -8.58
CA LEU A 17 -22.21 -1.60 -7.22
C LEU A 17 -22.05 -0.38 -6.31
N LEU A 18 -20.97 0.37 -6.44
CA LEU A 18 -20.75 1.58 -5.64
C LEU A 18 -21.69 2.70 -6.10
N ALA A 19 -21.88 2.87 -7.41
CA ALA A 19 -22.82 3.83 -7.97
C ALA A 19 -24.26 3.54 -7.51
N PHE A 20 -24.68 2.27 -7.48
CA PHE A 20 -25.98 1.86 -6.93
C PHE A 20 -26.14 2.24 -5.45
N ASN A 21 -25.05 2.19 -4.68
CA ASN A 21 -25.03 2.58 -3.26
C ASN A 21 -24.76 4.07 -3.05
N GLY A 22 -24.72 4.88 -4.11
CA GLY A 22 -24.45 6.32 -4.04
C GLY A 22 -23.03 6.68 -3.61
N LYS A 23 -22.06 5.79 -3.82
CA LYS A 23 -20.64 6.00 -3.51
C LYS A 23 -19.84 6.11 -4.81
N ASP A 24 -18.92 7.07 -4.86
CA ASP A 24 -17.99 7.22 -5.97
C ASP A 24 -16.85 6.19 -5.88
N TYR A 25 -16.44 5.64 -7.04
CA TYR A 25 -15.41 4.61 -7.11
C TYR A 25 -14.02 5.13 -6.74
N ASP A 26 -13.66 6.33 -7.18
CA ASP A 26 -12.34 6.90 -6.95
C ASP A 26 -12.18 7.30 -5.47
N ASP A 27 -13.22 7.87 -4.87
CA ASP A 27 -13.25 8.16 -3.42
C ASP A 27 -13.12 6.88 -2.58
N TRP A 28 -13.85 5.81 -2.96
CA TRP A 28 -13.75 4.50 -2.31
C TRP A 28 -12.33 3.91 -2.46
N LEU A 29 -11.74 4.00 -3.65
CA LEU A 29 -10.41 3.48 -3.92
C LEU A 29 -9.36 4.22 -3.11
N GLU A 30 -9.48 5.54 -2.98
CA GLU A 30 -8.59 6.35 -2.16
C GLU A 30 -8.69 5.99 -0.67
N GLU A 31 -9.89 5.75 -0.17
CA GLU A 31 -10.11 5.23 1.19
C GLU A 31 -9.41 3.89 1.40
N LYS A 32 -9.53 2.95 0.45
CA LYS A 32 -8.84 1.66 0.51
C LYS A 32 -7.33 1.77 0.45
N HIS A 33 -6.78 2.71 -0.31
CA HIS A 33 -5.35 2.99 -0.26
C HIS A 33 -4.91 3.51 1.11
N ARG A 34 -5.67 4.44 1.71
CA ARG A 34 -5.36 4.96 3.05
C ARG A 34 -5.41 3.87 4.12
N GLU A 35 -6.40 2.99 4.06
CA GLU A 35 -6.56 1.86 4.98
C GLU A 35 -5.33 0.95 4.95
N VAL A 36 -4.96 0.46 3.76
CA VAL A 36 -3.78 -0.42 3.58
C VAL A 36 -2.50 0.26 4.05
N VAL A 37 -2.30 1.54 3.71
CA VAL A 37 -1.10 2.27 4.16
C VAL A 37 -1.09 2.38 5.68
N SER A 38 -2.18 2.85 6.28
CA SER A 38 -2.28 3.09 7.73
C SER A 38 -2.02 1.83 8.54
N GLU A 39 -2.63 0.70 8.15
CA GLU A 39 -2.43 -0.60 8.81
C GLU A 39 -0.97 -1.07 8.76
N ASN A 40 -0.24 -0.70 7.70
CA ASN A 40 1.12 -1.16 7.46
C ASN A 40 2.22 -0.16 7.85
N ILE A 41 1.87 1.06 8.29
CA ILE A 41 2.84 2.04 8.80
C ILE A 41 3.75 1.46 9.90
N PRO A 42 3.24 0.73 10.92
CA PRO A 42 4.10 0.17 11.97
C PRO A 42 5.13 -0.83 11.42
N LEU A 43 4.73 -1.67 10.46
CA LEU A 43 5.61 -2.62 9.80
C LEU A 43 6.70 -1.89 9.02
N LEU A 44 6.32 -0.90 8.19
CA LEU A 44 7.26 -0.06 7.44
C LEU A 44 8.26 0.61 8.39
N MET A 45 7.78 1.20 9.48
CA MET A 45 8.62 1.88 10.45
C MET A 45 9.58 0.91 11.16
N ASN A 46 9.16 -0.31 11.44
CA ASN A 46 10.02 -1.35 12.02
C ASN A 46 11.11 -1.79 11.05
N LEU A 47 10.78 -1.98 9.77
CA LEU A 47 11.75 -2.30 8.72
C LEU A 47 12.77 -1.17 8.56
N LEU A 48 12.32 0.08 8.47
CA LEU A 48 13.21 1.25 8.39
C LEU A 48 14.15 1.35 9.60
N LYS A 49 13.65 1.12 10.82
CA LYS A 49 14.49 1.10 12.03
C LYS A 49 15.52 -0.03 11.98
N LYS A 50 15.16 -1.21 11.46
CA LYS A 50 16.07 -2.35 11.31
C LYS A 50 17.18 -2.03 10.31
N GLU A 51 16.84 -1.51 9.15
CA GLU A 51 17.82 -1.09 8.12
C GLU A 51 18.76 -0.02 8.65
N ARG A 52 18.23 0.99 9.35
CA ARG A 52 19.06 2.03 9.99
C ARG A 52 20.04 1.45 11.02
N LYS A 53 19.59 0.49 11.83
CA LYS A 53 20.48 -0.19 12.79
C LYS A 53 21.57 -0.97 12.07
N ALA A 54 21.22 -1.73 11.03
CA ALA A 54 22.17 -2.51 10.24
C ALA A 54 23.23 -1.62 9.55
N ALA A 55 22.81 -0.47 9.01
CA ALA A 55 23.71 0.52 8.42
C ALA A 55 24.73 1.06 9.45
N ASN A 56 24.30 1.31 10.68
CA ASN A 56 25.16 1.82 11.75
C ASN A 56 26.13 0.77 12.32
N THR A 57 25.77 -0.52 12.34
CA THR A 57 26.71 -1.59 12.76
C THR A 57 27.75 -1.91 11.68
N GLY A 58 27.43 -1.72 10.40
CA GLY A 58 28.40 -1.87 9.31
C GLY A 58 29.53 -0.83 9.33
N THR A 59 29.26 0.37 9.85
CA THR A 59 30.26 1.44 9.98
C THR A 59 31.18 1.26 11.20
N ALA A 60 30.70 0.60 12.26
CA ALA A 60 31.48 0.38 13.48
C ALA A 60 32.62 -0.65 13.31
N LEU A 61 32.43 -1.64 12.42
CA LEU A 61 33.42 -2.70 12.17
C LEU A 61 34.58 -2.28 11.25
N GLN A 62 34.51 -1.11 10.61
CA GLN A 62 35.59 -0.61 9.74
C GLN A 62 36.61 0.28 10.48
N ASN A 63 36.37 0.62 11.74
CA ASN A 63 37.22 1.52 12.54
C ASN A 63 37.79 0.86 13.81
N SER A 64 37.87 -0.47 13.89
CA SER A 64 38.49 -1.21 15.02
C SER A 64 39.69 -2.03 14.56
#